data_AF-A0A843RWJ7-F1
#
_entry.id   AF-A0A843RWJ7-F1
#
_cell.length_a   1.000
_cell.length_b   1.000
_cell.length_c   1.000
_cell.angle_alpha   90.00
_cell.angle_beta   90.00
_cell.angle_gamma   90.00
#
_symmetry.space_group_name_H-M   'P 1'
#
loop_
_entity.id
_entity.type
_entity.pdbx_description
1 polymer ?
#
loop_
_entity_poly.entity_id
_entity_poly.type
_entity_poly.pdbx_seq_one_letter_code
_entity_poly.pdbx_strand_id
1 'polypeptide(L)'
;MCKQPEALKPVIPALTKMTLAIAVGHALAAACYWWLLQTPESTVFLLLVSASAAILALALLAISAGTALHWQREGTRLTEALRRSATVLPAFAVALLLLGLMMLLTRYGDVWWNTHRGEIDAWFITTFGLADVGWLHRGFFLFTRFVRWVVAPSIAAGLLAAGSAEGARSLGHLRWLWQACGPGRLLFALAVLAVLVWLPWRAIHWRPPGLPPNWIELAFIGTKLALFYLLVCLAWALLLLRAARA
;
A
#
# COMPACT_ATOMS: atom_id res chain seq x y z
N MET A 1 -7.60 -41.25 -3.55
CA MET A 1 -6.26 -40.79 -3.13
C MET A 1 -6.16 -39.29 -3.38
N CYS A 2 -6.26 -38.49 -2.33
CA CYS A 2 -6.21 -37.03 -2.39
C CYS A 2 -4.75 -36.63 -2.59
N LYS A 3 -4.36 -36.15 -3.78
CA LYS A 3 -3.02 -35.58 -4.01
C LYS A 3 -2.83 -34.44 -3.00
N GLN A 4 -1.91 -34.61 -2.05
CA GLN A 4 -1.50 -33.52 -1.18
C GLN A 4 -1.07 -32.32 -2.03
N PRO A 5 -1.42 -31.08 -1.65
CA PRO A 5 -1.07 -29.91 -2.43
C PRO A 5 0.42 -29.57 -2.26
N GLU A 6 1.30 -30.33 -2.92
CA GLU A 6 2.75 -30.07 -2.96
C GLU A 6 3.08 -28.66 -3.47
N ALA A 7 2.18 -28.05 -4.24
CA ALA A 7 2.33 -26.69 -4.76
C ALA A 7 2.25 -25.58 -3.68
N LEU A 8 1.73 -25.84 -2.48
CA LEU A 8 1.55 -24.81 -1.43
C LEU A 8 2.75 -24.67 -0.48
N LYS A 9 3.54 -25.74 -0.29
CA LYS A 9 4.70 -25.75 0.63
C LYS A 9 5.73 -24.64 0.36
N PRO A 10 6.08 -24.25 -0.89
CA PRO A 10 7.05 -23.19 -1.11
C PRO A 10 6.47 -21.77 -0.95
N VAL A 11 5.13 -21.60 -0.94
CA VAL A 11 4.50 -20.27 -0.95
C VAL A 11 4.48 -19.63 0.44
N ILE A 12 4.16 -20.41 1.48
CA ILE A 12 4.12 -19.94 2.87
C ILE A 12 5.47 -19.36 3.32
N PRO A 13 6.62 -20.07 3.20
CA PRO A 13 7.90 -19.53 3.66
C PRO A 13 8.33 -18.29 2.87
N ALA A 14 7.99 -18.19 1.57
CA ALA A 14 8.23 -17.00 0.78
C ALA A 14 7.42 -15.81 1.31
N LEU A 15 6.11 -15.98 1.54
CA LEU A 15 5.25 -14.93 2.07
C LEU A 15 5.68 -14.46 3.46
N THR A 16 6.07 -15.38 4.35
CA THR A 16 6.58 -15.01 5.68
C THR A 16 7.85 -14.16 5.57
N LYS A 17 8.80 -14.54 4.71
CA LYS A 17 10.03 -13.75 4.46
C LYS A 17 9.72 -12.38 3.88
N MET A 18 8.83 -12.31 2.89
CA MET A 18 8.40 -11.04 2.28
C MET A 18 7.75 -10.13 3.31
N THR A 19 6.82 -10.67 4.10
CA THR A 19 6.10 -9.93 5.14
C THR A 19 7.08 -9.41 6.20
N LEU A 20 8.03 -10.22 6.64
CA LEU A 20 9.05 -9.81 7.60
C LEU A 20 9.97 -8.72 7.03
N ALA A 21 10.42 -8.86 5.78
CA ALA A 21 11.26 -7.86 5.12
C ALA A 21 10.55 -6.49 5.05
N ILE A 22 9.28 -6.49 4.63
CA ILE A 22 8.43 -5.29 4.58
C ILE A 22 8.25 -4.72 6.00
N ALA A 23 7.88 -5.55 6.98
CA ALA A 23 7.62 -5.12 8.34
C ALA A 23 8.87 -4.53 9.02
N VAL A 24 10.05 -5.10 8.80
CA VAL A 24 11.31 -4.56 9.35
C VAL A 24 11.66 -3.24 8.66
N GLY A 25 11.59 -3.18 7.33
CA GLY A 25 11.89 -1.95 6.60
C GLY A 25 10.95 -0.79 6.91
N HIS A 26 9.66 -1.07 7.04
CA HIS A 26 8.65 -0.11 7.47
C HIS A 26 8.89 0.36 8.91
N ALA A 27 9.27 -0.53 9.84
CA ALA A 27 9.60 -0.15 11.22
C ALA A 27 10.84 0.76 11.27
N LEU A 28 11.88 0.46 10.48
CA LEU A 28 13.06 1.32 10.36
C LEU A 28 12.71 2.66 9.71
N ALA A 29 11.88 2.67 8.66
CA ALA A 29 11.41 3.90 8.03
C ALA A 29 10.56 4.74 9.00
N ALA A 30 9.74 4.11 9.82
CA ALA A 30 8.97 4.78 10.87
C ALA A 30 9.89 5.36 11.96
N ALA A 31 10.99 4.68 12.31
CA ALA A 31 12.01 5.24 13.21
C ALA A 31 12.71 6.46 12.61
N CYS A 32 13.03 6.43 11.30
CA CYS A 32 13.56 7.61 10.59
C CYS A 32 12.54 8.76 10.55
N TYR A 33 11.26 8.46 10.33
CA TYR A 33 10.19 9.46 10.37
C TYR A 33 10.02 10.05 11.79
N TRP A 34 10.10 9.22 12.82
CA TRP A 34 10.08 9.69 14.20
C TRP A 34 11.25 10.62 14.48
N TRP A 35 12.46 10.26 14.03
CA TRP A 35 13.63 11.12 14.15
C TRP A 35 13.47 12.45 13.40
N LEU A 36 12.90 12.43 12.19
CA LEU A 36 12.55 13.62 11.44
C LEU A 36 11.63 14.55 12.24
N LEU A 37 10.57 14.03 12.87
CA LEU A 37 9.64 14.83 13.67
C LEU A 37 10.27 15.48 14.91
N GLN A 38 11.36 14.90 15.43
CA GLN A 38 12.08 15.42 16.60
C GLN A 38 13.20 16.40 16.22
N THR A 39 13.50 16.58 14.93
CA THR A 39 14.60 17.42 14.46
C THR A 39 14.10 18.85 14.18
N PRO A 40 14.51 19.88 14.93
CA PRO A 40 14.03 21.24 14.70
C PRO A 40 14.65 21.84 13.43
N GLU A 41 13.84 22.40 12.54
CA GLU A 41 14.31 22.93 11.23
C GLU A 41 14.82 24.39 11.32
N SER A 42 15.49 24.76 12.41
CA SER A 42 15.90 26.15 12.69
C SER A 42 17.21 26.57 12.02
N THR A 43 17.98 25.63 11.48
CA THR A 43 19.25 25.91 10.78
C THR A 43 19.38 25.07 9.51
N VAL A 44 20.20 25.52 8.57
CA VAL A 44 20.48 24.78 7.32
C VAL A 44 21.02 23.38 7.60
N PHE A 45 21.88 23.23 8.61
CA PHE A 45 22.41 21.94 9.02
C PHE A 45 21.28 20.98 9.45
N LEU A 46 20.37 21.44 10.30
CA LEU A 46 19.25 20.62 10.76
C LEU A 46 18.26 20.31 9.64
N LEU A 47 18.06 21.24 8.69
CA LEU A 47 17.30 20.98 7.47
C LEU A 47 17.92 19.85 6.63
N LEU A 48 19.26 19.81 6.50
CA LEU A 48 19.95 18.72 5.82
C LEU A 48 19.80 17.39 6.58
N VAL A 49 19.82 17.40 7.92
CA VAL A 49 19.56 16.21 8.74
C VAL A 49 18.13 15.71 8.50
N SER A 50 17.13 16.58 8.53
CA SER A 50 15.73 16.25 8.22
C SER A 50 15.58 15.67 6.81
N ALA A 51 16.18 16.31 5.80
CA ALA A 51 16.17 15.81 4.42
C ALA A 51 16.81 14.42 4.32
N SER A 52 17.93 14.19 5.02
CA SER A 52 18.60 12.88 5.06
C SER A 52 17.75 11.79 5.70
N ALA A 53 17.03 12.11 6.79
CA ALA A 53 16.12 11.18 7.46
C ALA A 53 14.94 10.81 6.54
N ALA A 54 14.39 11.78 5.81
CA ALA A 54 13.32 11.53 4.84
C ALA A 54 13.81 10.65 3.67
N ILE A 55 14.98 10.95 3.10
CA ILE A 55 15.59 10.14 2.02
C ILE A 55 15.86 8.72 2.52
N LEU A 56 16.39 8.57 3.73
CA LEU A 56 16.67 7.27 4.33
C LEU A 56 15.38 6.47 4.56
N ALA A 57 14.32 7.11 5.06
CA ALA A 57 13.01 6.47 5.22
C ALA A 57 12.48 5.94 3.86
N LEU A 58 12.51 6.76 2.81
CA LEU A 58 12.10 6.35 1.47
C LEU A 58 12.96 5.22 0.91
N ALA A 59 14.28 5.28 1.11
CA ALA A 59 15.20 4.22 0.70
C ALA A 59 14.90 2.90 1.44
N LEU A 60 14.61 2.94 2.75
CA LEU A 60 14.24 1.75 3.53
C LEU A 60 12.92 1.13 3.05
N LEU A 61 11.92 1.95 2.71
CA LEU A 61 10.67 1.47 2.10
C LEU A 61 10.95 0.80 0.74
N ALA A 62 11.73 1.44 -0.13
CA ALA A 62 12.08 0.91 -1.44
C ALA A 62 12.87 -0.40 -1.34
N ILE A 63 13.89 -0.43 -0.47
CA ILE A 63 14.75 -1.60 -0.26
C ILE A 63 13.94 -2.76 0.33
N SER A 64 13.01 -2.50 1.24
CA SER A 64 12.18 -3.56 1.82
C SER A 64 11.21 -4.18 0.82
N ALA A 65 10.58 -3.37 -0.03
CA ALA A 65 9.75 -3.85 -1.13
C ALA A 65 10.56 -4.62 -2.19
N GLY A 66 11.72 -4.09 -2.60
CA GLY A 66 12.64 -4.77 -3.52
C GLY A 66 13.15 -6.09 -2.95
N THR A 67 13.48 -6.11 -1.65
CA THR A 67 13.96 -7.32 -0.98
C THR A 67 12.85 -8.37 -0.96
N ALA A 68 11.61 -7.99 -0.64
CA ALA A 68 10.47 -8.90 -0.73
C ALA A 68 10.31 -9.47 -2.16
N LEU A 69 10.40 -8.64 -3.19
CA LEU A 69 10.29 -9.05 -4.60
C LEU A 69 11.41 -9.98 -5.07
N HIS A 70 12.62 -9.85 -4.53
CA HIS A 70 13.74 -10.75 -4.85
C HIS A 70 13.77 -12.01 -3.98
N TRP A 71 13.34 -11.92 -2.73
CA TRP A 71 13.44 -13.00 -1.74
C TRP A 71 12.35 -14.08 -1.87
N GLN A 72 11.35 -13.84 -2.72
CA GLN A 72 10.41 -14.90 -3.15
C GLN A 72 11.08 -15.99 -4.01
N ARG A 73 12.25 -15.73 -4.61
CA ARG A 73 12.97 -16.70 -5.44
C ARG A 73 13.79 -17.64 -4.55
N GLU A 74 13.57 -18.94 -4.68
CA GLU A 74 14.30 -19.96 -3.92
C GLU A 74 15.83 -19.81 -4.09
N GLY A 75 16.58 -20.04 -3.00
CA GLY A 75 18.05 -19.96 -2.99
C GLY A 75 18.66 -18.56 -2.90
N THR A 76 17.87 -17.49 -2.94
CA THR A 76 18.41 -16.12 -2.87
C THR A 76 18.87 -15.77 -1.45
N ARG A 77 20.15 -15.42 -1.30
CA ARG A 77 20.73 -14.92 -0.02
C ARG A 77 20.26 -13.48 0.26
N LEU A 78 20.13 -13.11 1.53
CA LEU A 78 19.69 -11.76 1.94
C LEU A 78 20.58 -10.65 1.37
N THR A 79 21.90 -10.82 1.39
CA THR A 79 22.86 -9.83 0.87
C THR A 79 22.68 -9.59 -0.63
N GLU A 80 22.43 -10.65 -1.40
CA GLU A 80 22.16 -10.55 -2.83
C GLU A 80 20.80 -9.88 -3.10
N ALA A 81 19.78 -10.22 -2.30
CA ALA A 81 18.48 -9.55 -2.38
C ALA A 81 18.61 -8.04 -2.10
N LEU A 82 19.28 -7.65 -1.01
CA LEU A 82 19.52 -6.25 -0.66
C LEU A 82 20.28 -5.49 -1.75
N ARG A 83 21.34 -6.08 -2.32
CA ARG A 83 22.11 -5.48 -3.41
C ARG A 83 21.24 -5.23 -4.64
N ARG A 84 20.38 -6.20 -5.00
CA ARG A 84 19.48 -6.08 -6.14
C ARG A 84 18.34 -5.08 -5.88
N SER A 85 17.89 -4.93 -4.64
CA SER A 85 16.84 -3.96 -4.29
C SER A 85 17.17 -2.51 -4.67
N ALA A 86 18.45 -2.16 -4.82
CA ALA A 86 18.84 -0.85 -5.31
C ALA A 86 18.33 -0.55 -6.74
N THR A 87 18.12 -1.58 -7.58
CA THR A 87 17.58 -1.40 -8.94
C THR A 87 16.09 -1.03 -8.94
N VAL A 88 15.39 -1.23 -7.81
CA VAL A 88 13.97 -0.93 -7.63
C VAL A 88 13.74 0.54 -7.25
N LEU A 89 14.77 1.26 -6.78
CA LEU A 89 14.66 2.65 -6.32
C LEU A 89 13.99 3.59 -7.34
N PRO A 90 14.35 3.60 -8.64
CA PRO A 90 13.69 4.46 -9.61
C PRO A 90 12.20 4.11 -9.79
N ALA A 91 11.89 2.81 -9.87
CA ALA A 91 10.50 2.34 -9.97
C ALA A 91 9.69 2.67 -8.72
N PHE A 92 10.30 2.62 -7.54
CA PHE A 92 9.67 3.01 -6.29
C PHE A 92 9.37 4.51 -6.24
N ALA A 93 10.32 5.36 -6.66
CA ALA A 93 10.09 6.80 -6.74
C ALA A 93 8.92 7.14 -7.68
N VAL A 94 8.88 6.53 -8.87
CA VAL A 94 7.76 6.71 -9.81
C VAL A 94 6.45 6.14 -9.24
N ALA A 95 6.48 4.99 -8.58
CA ALA A 95 5.30 4.42 -7.93
C ALA A 95 4.74 5.34 -6.85
N LEU A 96 5.62 5.95 -6.04
CA LEU A 96 5.23 6.90 -5.00
C LEU A 96 4.62 8.17 -5.60
N LEU A 97 5.21 8.69 -6.68
CA LEU A 97 4.66 9.84 -7.40
C LEU A 97 3.28 9.54 -7.99
N LEU A 98 3.11 8.39 -8.64
CA LEU A 98 1.82 7.97 -9.20
C LEU A 98 0.78 7.74 -8.11
N LEU A 99 1.15 7.09 -7.01
CA LEU A 99 0.27 6.89 -5.85
C LEU A 99 -0.15 8.25 -5.27
N GLY A 100 0.80 9.16 -5.05
CA GLY A 100 0.55 10.51 -4.58
C GLY A 100 -0.36 11.30 -5.50
N LEU A 101 -0.13 11.23 -6.82
CA LEU A 101 -0.96 11.87 -7.83
C LEU A 101 -2.39 11.31 -7.82
N MET A 102 -2.58 10.00 -7.76
CA MET A 102 -3.90 9.38 -7.68
C MET A 102 -4.63 9.74 -6.38
N MET A 103 -3.92 9.80 -5.26
CA MET A 103 -4.45 10.26 -3.97
C MET A 103 -4.90 11.71 -4.05
N LEU A 104 -4.09 12.58 -4.65
CA LEU A 104 -4.40 14.00 -4.84
C LEU A 104 -5.61 14.19 -5.76
N LEU A 105 -5.63 13.53 -6.92
CA LEU A 105 -6.72 13.64 -7.90
C LEU A 105 -8.05 13.13 -7.33
N THR A 106 -8.04 11.98 -6.66
CA THR A 106 -9.26 11.47 -6.01
C THR A 106 -9.74 12.38 -4.89
N ARG A 107 -8.82 12.99 -4.10
CA ARG A 107 -9.19 13.94 -3.05
C ARG A 107 -9.77 15.23 -3.64
N TYR A 108 -9.15 15.75 -4.70
CA TYR A 108 -9.66 16.92 -5.42
C TYR A 108 -11.04 16.64 -6.00
N GLY A 109 -11.23 15.48 -6.62
CA GLY A 109 -12.53 15.01 -7.11
C GLY A 109 -13.57 14.92 -6.00
N ASP A 110 -13.23 14.33 -4.84
CA ASP A 110 -14.12 14.25 -3.68
C ASP A 110 -14.54 15.65 -3.19
N VAL A 111 -13.60 16.61 -3.13
CA VAL A 111 -13.90 17.99 -2.71
C VAL A 111 -14.79 18.69 -3.74
N TRP A 112 -14.39 18.68 -5.01
CA TRP A 112 -15.15 19.32 -6.08
C TRP A 112 -16.58 18.77 -6.17
N TRP A 113 -16.72 17.44 -6.13
CA TRP A 113 -18.02 16.77 -6.21
C TRP A 113 -18.93 17.13 -5.03
N ASN A 114 -18.37 17.23 -3.82
CA ASN A 114 -19.14 17.65 -2.64
C ASN A 114 -19.57 19.12 -2.73
N THR A 115 -18.71 20.00 -3.22
CA THR A 115 -19.03 21.43 -3.39
C THR A 115 -20.16 21.64 -4.40
N HIS A 116 -20.16 20.91 -5.52
CA HIS A 116 -21.16 21.07 -6.58
C HIS A 116 -22.33 20.09 -6.47
N ARG A 117 -22.50 19.44 -5.31
CA ARG A 117 -23.52 18.39 -5.13
C ARG A 117 -24.93 18.90 -5.43
N GLY A 118 -25.29 20.07 -4.89
CA GLY A 118 -26.61 20.67 -5.11
C GLY A 118 -26.85 21.12 -6.55
N GLU A 119 -25.80 21.53 -7.26
CA GLU A 119 -25.89 21.89 -8.67
C GLU A 119 -26.10 20.66 -9.56
N ILE A 120 -25.40 19.56 -9.24
CA ILE A 120 -25.60 18.26 -9.92
C ILE A 120 -27.04 17.78 -9.71
N ASP A 121 -27.56 17.87 -8.49
CA ASP A 121 -28.94 17.50 -8.17
C ASP A 121 -29.94 18.34 -8.96
N ALA A 122 -29.77 19.68 -8.96
CA ALA A 122 -30.60 20.60 -9.72
C ALA A 122 -30.54 20.33 -11.23
N TRP A 123 -29.37 20.01 -11.77
CA TRP A 123 -29.20 19.68 -13.18
C TRP A 123 -29.93 18.38 -13.57
N PHE A 124 -29.86 17.34 -12.73
CA PHE A 124 -30.59 16.09 -12.97
C PHE A 124 -32.10 16.25 -12.86
N ILE A 125 -32.57 17.06 -11.91
CA ILE A 125 -34.00 17.37 -11.77
C ILE A 125 -34.50 18.10 -13.01
N THR A 126 -33.77 19.13 -13.47
CA THR A 126 -34.20 19.93 -14.63
C THR A 126 -34.09 19.18 -15.95
N THR A 127 -33.06 18.34 -16.13
CA THR A 127 -32.80 17.65 -17.40
C THR A 127 -33.58 16.34 -17.54
N PHE A 128 -33.75 15.58 -16.45
CA PHE A 128 -34.33 14.23 -16.49
C PHE A 128 -35.57 14.06 -15.61
N GLY A 129 -35.97 15.07 -14.82
CA GLY A 129 -37.07 14.94 -13.87
C GLY A 129 -36.76 13.99 -12.70
N LEU A 130 -35.49 13.67 -12.45
CA LEU A 130 -35.07 12.73 -11.41
C LEU A 130 -34.80 13.46 -10.10
N ALA A 131 -35.68 13.28 -9.11
CA ALA A 131 -35.54 13.89 -7.78
C ALA A 131 -34.56 13.16 -6.85
N ASP A 132 -34.32 11.86 -7.05
CA ASP A 132 -33.34 11.08 -6.28
C ASP A 132 -32.15 10.64 -7.15
N VAL A 133 -31.03 11.33 -6.95
CA VAL A 133 -29.72 10.99 -7.53
C VAL A 133 -28.72 10.55 -6.46
N GLY A 134 -29.20 10.13 -5.29
CA GLY A 134 -28.34 9.64 -4.19
C GLY A 134 -27.47 8.45 -4.60
N TRP A 135 -27.94 7.62 -5.52
CA TRP A 135 -27.18 6.50 -6.10
C TRP A 135 -25.95 6.98 -6.89
N LEU A 136 -26.04 8.12 -7.58
CA LEU A 136 -24.95 8.68 -8.38
C LEU A 136 -23.80 9.13 -7.46
N HIS A 137 -24.10 9.87 -6.39
CA HIS A 137 -23.05 10.28 -5.45
C HIS A 137 -22.44 9.08 -4.72
N ARG A 138 -23.25 8.09 -4.33
CA ARG A 138 -22.73 6.84 -3.76
C ARG A 138 -21.80 6.15 -4.76
N GLY A 139 -22.18 6.08 -6.03
CA GLY A 139 -21.36 5.54 -7.11
C GLY A 139 -20.04 6.28 -7.26
N PHE A 140 -20.06 7.62 -7.27
CA PHE A 140 -18.86 8.44 -7.33
C PHE A 140 -17.91 8.18 -6.15
N PHE A 141 -18.40 8.18 -4.91
CA PHE A 141 -17.55 7.90 -3.74
C PHE A 141 -17.02 6.47 -3.71
N LEU A 142 -17.79 5.50 -4.18
CA LEU A 142 -17.30 4.13 -4.33
C LEU A 142 -16.19 4.05 -5.38
N PHE A 143 -16.36 4.77 -6.49
CA PHE A 143 -15.35 4.86 -7.54
C PHE A 143 -14.06 5.51 -7.04
N THR A 144 -14.11 6.68 -6.39
CA THR A 144 -12.89 7.35 -5.89
C THR A 144 -12.20 6.50 -4.83
N ARG A 145 -12.95 5.81 -3.95
CA ARG A 145 -12.39 4.83 -3.00
C ARG A 145 -11.76 3.64 -3.69
N PHE A 146 -12.40 3.08 -4.72
CA PHE A 146 -11.85 1.95 -5.48
C PHE A 146 -10.54 2.34 -6.17
N VAL A 147 -10.49 3.51 -6.80
CA VAL A 147 -9.28 4.04 -7.43
C VAL A 147 -8.17 4.22 -6.39
N ARG A 148 -8.48 4.85 -5.25
CA ARG A 148 -7.52 5.17 -4.20
C ARG A 148 -6.94 3.94 -3.51
N TRP A 149 -7.81 2.99 -3.15
CA TRP A 149 -7.44 1.88 -2.29
C TRP A 149 -7.13 0.61 -3.07
N VAL A 150 -7.67 0.40 -4.27
CA VAL A 150 -7.45 -0.83 -5.05
C VAL A 150 -6.54 -0.58 -6.25
N VAL A 151 -6.91 0.38 -7.11
CA VAL A 151 -6.18 0.62 -8.36
C VAL A 151 -4.78 1.16 -8.09
N ALA A 152 -4.65 2.20 -7.25
CA ALA A 152 -3.35 2.83 -7.01
C ALA A 152 -2.31 1.87 -6.38
N PRO A 153 -2.63 1.06 -5.34
CA PRO A 153 -1.70 0.06 -4.84
C PRO A 153 -1.40 -1.06 -5.84
N SER A 154 -2.36 -1.44 -6.68
CA SER A 154 -2.14 -2.45 -7.73
C SER A 154 -1.15 -1.96 -8.81
N ILE A 155 -1.31 -0.71 -9.25
CA ILE A 155 -0.39 -0.02 -10.16
C ILE A 155 1.00 0.07 -9.53
N ALA A 156 1.10 0.49 -8.27
CA ALA A 156 2.37 0.55 -7.55
C ALA A 156 3.05 -0.83 -7.45
N ALA A 157 2.31 -1.88 -7.09
CA ALA A 157 2.85 -3.24 -7.02
C ALA A 157 3.31 -3.76 -8.39
N GLY A 158 2.56 -3.48 -9.46
CA GLY A 158 2.92 -3.83 -10.83
C GLY A 158 4.21 -3.14 -11.30
N LEU A 159 4.33 -1.85 -11.03
CA LEU A 159 5.51 -1.06 -11.37
C LEU A 159 6.75 -1.53 -10.60
N LEU A 160 6.61 -1.82 -9.30
CA LEU A 160 7.72 -2.36 -8.49
C LEU A 160 8.15 -3.74 -8.96
N ALA A 161 7.20 -4.61 -9.32
CA ALA A 161 7.51 -5.92 -9.87
C ALA A 161 8.28 -5.81 -11.19
N ALA A 162 7.84 -4.94 -12.11
CA ALA A 162 8.53 -4.68 -13.37
C ALA A 162 9.94 -4.07 -13.13
N GLY A 163 10.05 -3.12 -12.20
CA GLY A 163 11.32 -2.55 -11.76
C GLY A 163 12.29 -3.58 -11.18
N SER A 164 11.79 -4.56 -10.43
CA SER A 164 12.63 -5.64 -9.91
C SER A 164 13.12 -6.61 -10.99
N ALA A 165 12.38 -6.75 -12.09
CA ALA A 165 12.73 -7.64 -13.19
C ALA A 165 13.70 -6.99 -14.19
N GLU A 166 13.47 -5.72 -14.55
CA GLU A 166 14.15 -5.05 -15.67
C GLU A 166 14.88 -3.75 -15.27
N GLY A 167 14.83 -3.36 -13.99
CA GLY A 167 15.40 -2.10 -13.49
C GLY A 167 14.71 -0.88 -14.09
N ALA A 168 15.48 0.19 -14.34
CA ALA A 168 14.95 1.45 -14.88
C ALA A 168 14.35 1.33 -16.29
N ARG A 169 14.71 0.29 -17.07
CA ARG A 169 14.13 0.05 -18.40
C ARG A 169 12.63 -0.23 -18.34
N SER A 170 12.14 -0.75 -17.22
CA SER A 170 10.71 -1.01 -17.00
C SER A 170 9.83 0.24 -17.10
N LEU A 171 10.40 1.42 -16.85
CA LEU A 171 9.68 2.69 -16.90
C LEU A 171 9.32 3.11 -18.34
N GLY A 172 10.05 2.61 -19.33
CA GLY A 172 9.90 2.99 -20.73
C GLY A 172 8.74 2.29 -21.45
N HIS A 173 8.14 1.25 -20.86
CA HIS A 173 7.01 0.54 -21.46
C HIS A 173 5.78 0.61 -20.56
N LEU A 174 4.58 0.62 -21.16
CA LEU A 174 3.32 0.69 -20.42
C LEU A 174 2.72 -0.70 -20.11
N ARG A 175 3.44 -1.79 -20.37
CA ARG A 175 2.91 -3.16 -20.23
C ARG A 175 2.55 -3.47 -18.78
N TRP A 176 3.36 -2.99 -17.83
CA TRP A 176 3.12 -3.14 -16.39
C TRP A 176 1.81 -2.49 -15.95
N LEU A 177 1.39 -1.40 -16.59
CA LEU A 177 0.14 -0.69 -16.27
C LEU A 177 -1.08 -1.51 -16.69
N TRP A 178 -1.08 -2.01 -17.94
CA TRP A 178 -2.15 -2.89 -18.45
C TRP A 178 -2.26 -4.17 -17.62
N GLN A 179 -1.11 -4.73 -17.27
CA GLN A 179 -1.02 -5.89 -16.40
C GLN A 179 -1.58 -5.62 -15.01
N ALA A 180 -1.19 -4.51 -14.37
CA ALA A 180 -1.68 -4.10 -13.05
C ALA A 180 -3.21 -3.86 -13.04
N CYS A 181 -3.74 -3.22 -14.08
CA CYS A 181 -5.16 -2.89 -14.21
C CYS A 181 -6.03 -4.04 -14.74
N GLY A 182 -5.47 -5.24 -14.94
CA GLY A 182 -6.25 -6.39 -15.38
C GLY A 182 -7.35 -6.75 -14.36
N PRO A 183 -8.56 -7.14 -14.81
CA PRO A 183 -9.70 -7.36 -13.91
C PRO A 183 -9.42 -8.41 -12.83
N GLY A 184 -8.72 -9.49 -13.19
CA GLY A 184 -8.33 -10.52 -12.22
C GLY A 184 -7.33 -10.02 -11.16
N ARG A 185 -6.47 -9.04 -11.48
CA ARG A 185 -5.55 -8.45 -10.51
C ARG A 185 -6.27 -7.45 -9.60
N LEU A 186 -7.17 -6.64 -10.15
CA LEU A 186 -7.99 -5.71 -9.38
C LEU A 186 -8.94 -6.45 -8.42
N LEU A 187 -9.58 -7.54 -8.87
CA LEU A 187 -10.41 -8.39 -8.01
C LEU A 187 -9.59 -9.03 -6.89
N PHE A 188 -8.39 -9.53 -7.19
CA PHE A 188 -7.48 -10.06 -6.18
C PHE A 188 -7.07 -8.97 -5.17
N ALA A 189 -6.70 -7.78 -5.64
CA ALA A 189 -6.32 -6.68 -4.77
C ALA A 189 -7.49 -6.23 -3.88
N LEU A 190 -8.69 -6.14 -4.45
CA LEU A 190 -9.91 -5.85 -3.70
C LEU A 190 -10.14 -6.90 -2.61
N ALA A 191 -10.05 -8.20 -2.93
CA ALA A 191 -10.26 -9.28 -1.97
C ALA A 191 -9.22 -9.26 -0.84
N VAL A 192 -7.93 -9.11 -1.18
CA VAL A 192 -6.83 -9.02 -0.21
C VAL A 192 -7.02 -7.84 0.74
N LEU A 193 -7.31 -6.66 0.21
CA LEU A 193 -7.50 -5.45 1.02
C LEU A 193 -8.78 -5.52 1.85
N ALA A 194 -9.86 -6.08 1.31
CA ALA A 194 -11.11 -6.27 2.06
C ALA A 194 -10.89 -7.19 3.28
N VAL A 195 -10.22 -8.33 3.09
CA VAL A 195 -10.03 -9.35 4.12
C VAL A 195 -8.94 -8.98 5.13
N LEU A 196 -7.80 -8.44 4.67
CA LEU A 196 -6.63 -8.23 5.53
C LEU A 196 -6.51 -6.81 6.08
N VAL A 197 -7.18 -5.82 5.48
CA VAL A 197 -7.07 -4.42 5.91
C VAL A 197 -8.42 -3.89 6.38
N TRP A 198 -9.43 -3.92 5.53
CA TRP A 198 -10.70 -3.27 5.84
C TRP A 198 -11.50 -3.99 6.93
N LEU A 199 -11.62 -5.32 6.88
CA LEU A 199 -12.34 -6.08 7.89
C LEU A 199 -11.66 -5.99 9.27
N PRO A 200 -10.33 -6.16 9.41
CA PRO A 200 -9.64 -5.97 10.68
C PRO A 200 -9.68 -4.51 11.18
N TRP A 201 -9.70 -3.53 10.27
CA TRP A 201 -9.84 -2.12 10.64
C TRP A 201 -11.16 -1.86 11.38
N ARG A 202 -12.26 -2.52 10.99
CA ARG A 202 -13.53 -2.42 11.74
C ARG A 202 -13.40 -2.90 13.18
N ALA A 203 -12.58 -3.91 13.42
CA ALA A 203 -12.31 -4.41 14.76
C ALA A 203 -11.39 -3.48 15.56
N ILE A 204 -10.64 -2.56 14.93
CA ILE A 204 -9.62 -1.73 15.60
C ILE A 204 -10.19 -0.79 16.67
N HIS A 205 -11.45 -0.38 16.53
CA HIS A 205 -12.13 0.49 17.50
C HIS A 205 -12.80 -0.26 18.65
N TRP A 206 -12.90 -1.59 18.58
CA TRP A 206 -13.49 -2.38 19.66
C TRP A 206 -12.60 -2.38 20.92
N ARG A 207 -13.20 -2.09 22.08
CA ARG A 207 -12.55 -2.11 23.41
C ARG A 207 -13.38 -2.99 24.35
N PRO A 208 -12.77 -3.97 25.05
CA PRO A 208 -13.49 -4.75 26.06
C PRO A 208 -14.05 -3.86 27.16
N PRO A 209 -15.32 -4.02 27.58
CA PRO A 209 -15.83 -3.34 28.76
C PRO A 209 -15.10 -3.89 30.00
N GLY A 210 -14.53 -2.99 30.81
CA GLY A 210 -13.79 -3.37 32.02
C GLY A 210 -12.26 -3.42 31.87
N LEU A 211 -11.70 -3.03 30.72
CA LEU A 211 -10.26 -2.88 30.58
C LEU A 211 -9.76 -1.72 31.49
N PRO A 212 -8.85 -1.99 32.46
CA PRO A 212 -8.36 -0.96 33.36
C PRO A 212 -7.45 0.04 32.63
N PRO A 213 -7.51 1.35 32.95
CA PRO A 213 -6.71 2.39 32.30
C PRO A 213 -5.27 2.41 32.84
N ASN A 214 -4.56 1.31 32.66
CA ASN A 214 -3.17 1.12 33.08
C ASN A 214 -2.33 0.48 31.96
N TRP A 215 -1.16 -0.07 32.29
CA TRP A 215 -0.27 -0.74 31.33
C TRP A 215 -0.93 -1.88 30.54
N ILE A 216 -1.99 -2.49 31.05
CA ILE A 216 -2.76 -3.54 30.36
C ILE A 216 -3.47 -2.95 29.12
N GLU A 217 -4.03 -1.74 29.24
CA GLU A 217 -4.66 -1.06 28.10
C GLU A 217 -3.63 -0.72 27.02
N LEU A 218 -2.44 -0.26 27.42
CA LEU A 218 -1.36 -0.01 26.48
C LEU A 218 -0.90 -1.28 25.77
N ALA A 219 -0.71 -2.39 26.51
CA ALA A 219 -0.32 -3.67 25.94
C ALA A 219 -1.38 -4.23 24.98
N PHE A 220 -2.66 -4.09 25.32
CA PHE A 220 -3.78 -4.49 24.48
C PHE A 220 -3.82 -3.70 23.17
N ILE A 221 -3.76 -2.36 23.25
CA ILE A 221 -3.74 -1.48 22.07
C ILE A 221 -2.51 -1.77 21.22
N GLY A 222 -1.33 -1.87 21.84
CA GLY A 222 -0.06 -2.16 21.16
C GLY A 222 -0.11 -3.48 20.39
N THR A 223 -0.59 -4.56 21.03
CA THR A 223 -0.73 -5.88 20.39
C THR A 223 -1.69 -5.83 19.21
N LYS A 224 -2.82 -5.13 19.36
CA LYS A 224 -3.82 -4.98 18.31
C LYS A 224 -3.29 -4.21 17.11
N LEU A 225 -2.60 -3.10 17.34
CA LEU A 225 -1.96 -2.30 16.30
C LEU A 225 -0.84 -3.08 15.62
N ALA A 226 -0.03 -3.82 16.38
CA ALA A 226 1.03 -4.67 15.83
C ALA A 226 0.46 -5.79 14.93
N LEU A 227 -0.62 -6.45 15.36
CA LEU A 227 -1.31 -7.46 14.55
C LEU A 227 -1.89 -6.83 13.27
N PHE A 228 -2.55 -5.69 13.39
CA PHE A 228 -3.10 -4.96 12.24
C PHE A 228 -1.99 -4.58 11.24
N TYR A 229 -0.87 -4.06 11.75
CA TYR A 229 0.30 -3.74 10.96
C TYR A 229 0.87 -4.94 10.21
N LEU A 230 0.99 -6.10 10.87
CA LEU A 230 1.42 -7.34 10.22
C LEU A 230 0.46 -7.79 9.11
N LEU A 231 -0.85 -7.63 9.30
CA LEU A 231 -1.85 -7.93 8.27
C LEU A 231 -1.73 -6.99 7.06
N VAL A 232 -1.44 -5.70 7.28
CA VAL A 232 -1.16 -4.74 6.19
C VAL A 232 0.12 -5.11 5.45
N CYS A 233 1.18 -5.50 6.17
CA CYS A 233 2.42 -5.97 5.55
C CYS A 233 2.21 -7.25 4.73
N LEU A 234 1.39 -8.19 5.24
CA LEU A 234 1.02 -9.40 4.54
C LEU A 234 0.19 -9.10 3.27
N ALA A 235 -0.77 -8.17 3.37
CA ALA A 235 -1.54 -7.71 2.22
C ALA A 235 -0.61 -7.16 1.13
N TRP A 236 0.34 -6.31 1.50
CA TRP A 236 1.32 -5.77 0.57
C TRP A 236 2.22 -6.86 -0.03
N ALA A 237 2.71 -7.80 0.78
CA ALA A 237 3.48 -8.94 0.31
C ALA A 237 2.72 -9.78 -0.72
N LEU A 238 1.42 -10.02 -0.50
CA LEU A 238 0.55 -10.75 -1.44
C LEU A 238 0.37 -10.00 -2.76
N LEU A 239 0.19 -8.68 -2.71
CA LEU A 239 0.09 -7.85 -3.93
C LEU A 239 1.38 -7.89 -4.74
N LEU A 240 2.54 -7.75 -4.09
CA LEU A 240 3.85 -7.85 -4.73
C LEU A 240 4.10 -9.24 -5.31
N LEU A 241 3.78 -10.30 -4.54
CA LEU A 241 3.91 -11.69 -5.00
C LEU A 241 3.05 -11.95 -6.24
N ARG A 242 1.80 -11.45 -6.24
CA ARG A 242 0.90 -11.59 -7.38
C ARG A 242 1.40 -10.81 -8.59
N ALA A 243 1.89 -9.58 -8.38
CA ALA A 243 2.41 -8.73 -9.45
C ALA A 243 3.67 -9.31 -10.11
N ALA A 244 4.55 -9.95 -9.34
CA ALA A 244 5.79 -10.53 -9.86
C ALA A 244 5.63 -11.86 -10.59
N ARG A 245 4.48 -12.52 -10.46
CA ARG A 245 4.19 -13.84 -11.07
C ARG A 245 3.48 -13.75 -12.42
N ALA A 246 3.33 -12.56 -13.00
CA ALA A 246 2.36 -12.32 -14.06
C ALA A 246 2.91 -11.36 -15.11
#